data_AF-A0A6C1TZS1-F1
#
_entry.id   AF-A0A6C1TZS1-F1
#
_cell.length_a   1.000
_cell.length_b   1.000
_cell.length_c   1.000
_cell.angle_alpha   90.00
_cell.angle_beta   90.00
_cell.angle_gamma   90.00
#
_symmetry.space_group_name_H-M   'P 1'
#
loop_
_entity.id
_entity.type
_entity.pdbx_description
1 polymer ?
#
loop_
_entity_poly.entity_id
_entity_poly.type
_entity_poly.pdbx_seq_one_letter_code
_entity_poly.pdbx_strand_id
1 'polypeptide(L)'
;MAGITVVSLGGITASLLGFLGGGLSTLIVISALVLLLIWFVARMRVAQRRIAAAAGPGELDGHLRWGMFYANPDDERVLVEHGMGTTLNFARPEAWLLLAALLSPAVVLIAVAIPLE
;
A
#
# COMPACT_ATOMS: atom_id res chain seq x y z
N MET A 1 0.63 -17.78 5.95
CA MET A 1 -0.72 -17.20 6.07
C MET A 1 -1.21 -17.28 7.49
N ALA A 2 -1.55 -18.47 7.99
CA ALA A 2 -2.07 -18.65 9.35
C ALA A 2 -1.16 -18.03 10.42
N GLY A 3 0.17 -18.23 10.36
CA GLY A 3 1.09 -17.71 11.37
C GLY A 3 1.08 -16.17 11.53
N ILE A 4 1.12 -15.41 10.43
CA ILE A 4 1.19 -13.93 10.49
C ILE A 4 -0.17 -13.34 10.93
N THR A 5 -1.27 -13.89 10.41
CA THR A 5 -2.62 -13.47 10.81
C THR A 5 -2.90 -13.81 12.27
N VAL A 6 -2.48 -14.99 12.73
CA VAL A 6 -2.64 -15.43 14.13
C VAL A 6 -1.77 -14.59 15.07
N VAL A 7 -0.54 -14.24 14.69
CA VAL A 7 0.33 -13.35 15.48
C VAL A 7 -0.26 -11.94 15.54
N SER A 8 -0.80 -11.43 14.44
CA SER A 8 -1.44 -10.10 14.41
C SER A 8 -2.70 -10.08 15.28
N LEU A 9 -3.56 -11.09 15.15
CA LEU A 9 -4.80 -11.20 15.93
C LEU A 9 -4.53 -11.44 17.43
N GLY A 10 -3.56 -12.30 17.74
CA GLY A 10 -3.13 -12.57 19.12
C GLY A 10 -2.48 -11.36 19.79
N GLY A 11 -1.64 -10.63 19.05
CA GLY A 11 -1.02 -9.38 19.52
C GLY A 11 -2.05 -8.28 19.76
N ILE A 12 -3.02 -8.10 18.84
CA ILE A 12 -4.13 -7.15 19.01
C ILE A 12 -4.98 -7.54 20.22
N THR A 13 -5.34 -8.81 20.38
CA THR A 13 -6.16 -9.30 21.49
C THR A 13 -5.44 -9.16 22.85
N ALA A 14 -4.15 -9.49 22.92
CA ALA A 14 -3.34 -9.30 24.14
C ALA A 14 -3.15 -7.82 24.50
N SER A 15 -3.07 -6.95 23.49
CA SER A 15 -3.02 -5.48 23.68
C SER A 15 -4.35 -4.93 24.19
N LEU A 16 -5.49 -5.42 23.67
CA LEU A 16 -6.84 -5.04 24.13
C LEU A 16 -7.13 -5.52 25.56
N LEU A 17 -6.57 -6.67 25.96
CA LEU A 17 -6.74 -7.24 27.30
C LEU A 17 -5.73 -6.72 28.33
N GLY A 18 -4.86 -5.78 27.96
CA GLY A 18 -3.89 -5.15 28.87
C GLY A 18 -2.77 -6.08 29.39
N PHE A 19 -2.59 -7.26 28.77
CA PHE A 19 -1.62 -8.28 29.22
C PHE A 19 -0.15 -7.93 28.94
N LEU A 20 0.08 -6.96 28.06
CA LEU A 20 1.39 -6.46 27.67
C LEU A 20 1.35 -4.95 27.90
N GLY A 21 2.19 -4.43 28.80
CA GLY A 21 2.26 -2.99 29.08
C GLY A 21 2.34 -2.18 27.78
N GLY A 22 1.55 -1.11 27.69
CA GLY A 22 1.11 -0.50 26.42
C GLY A 22 2.19 -0.13 25.40
N GLY A 23 3.45 0.07 25.81
CA GLY A 23 4.56 0.33 24.89
C GLY A 23 4.99 -0.88 24.07
N LEU A 24 5.15 -2.06 24.71
CA LEU A 24 5.62 -3.29 24.03
C LEU A 24 4.54 -3.87 23.12
N SER A 25 3.28 -3.85 23.54
CA SER A 25 2.16 -4.34 22.73
C SER A 25 1.99 -3.52 21.45
N THR A 26 2.13 -2.20 21.53
CA THR A 26 2.05 -1.29 20.38
C THR A 26 3.13 -1.58 19.35
N LEU A 27 4.38 -1.78 19.78
CA LEU A 27 5.49 -2.10 18.88
C LEU A 27 5.29 -3.46 18.18
N ILE A 28 4.76 -4.46 18.88
CA ILE A 28 4.46 -5.77 18.30
C ILE A 28 3.35 -5.65 17.24
N VAL A 29 2.28 -4.91 17.54
CA VAL A 29 1.18 -4.70 16.58
C VAL A 29 1.67 -3.94 15.35
N ILE A 30 2.42 -2.85 15.52
CA ILE A 30 3.01 -2.10 14.40
C ILE A 30 3.92 -3.00 13.56
N SER A 31 4.79 -3.77 14.20
CA SER A 31 5.71 -4.68 13.50
C SER A 31 4.96 -5.76 12.73
N ALA A 32 3.90 -6.33 13.32
CA ALA A 32 3.05 -7.32 12.67
C ALA A 32 2.31 -6.73 11.45
N LEU A 33 1.78 -5.51 11.57
CA LEU A 33 1.14 -4.79 10.46
C LEU A 33 2.12 -4.49 9.33
N VAL A 34 3.34 -4.05 9.66
CA VAL A 34 4.40 -3.79 8.66
C VAL A 34 4.80 -5.09 7.94
N LEU A 35 5.00 -6.18 8.67
CA LEU A 35 5.32 -7.48 8.07
C LEU A 35 4.19 -8.01 7.19
N LEU A 36 2.94 -7.85 7.62
CA LEU A 36 1.76 -8.21 6.83
C LEU A 36 1.70 -7.38 5.54
N LEU A 37 1.96 -6.08 5.61
CA LEU A 37 2.00 -5.19 4.45
C LEU A 37 3.12 -5.58 3.47
N ILE A 38 4.34 -5.81 3.95
CA ILE A 38 5.48 -6.26 3.13
C ILE A 38 5.14 -7.58 2.44
N TRP A 39 4.60 -8.53 3.18
CA TRP A 39 4.20 -9.83 2.64
C TRP A 39 3.11 -9.68 1.57
N PHE A 40 2.08 -8.85 1.81
CA PHE A 40 1.02 -8.58 0.86
C PHE A 40 1.56 -7.97 -0.44
N VAL A 41 2.40 -6.94 -0.33
CA VAL A 41 3.05 -6.29 -1.48
C VAL A 41 3.91 -7.28 -2.27
N ALA A 42 4.71 -8.11 -1.58
CA ALA A 42 5.52 -9.13 -2.24
C ALA A 42 4.64 -10.14 -3.01
N ARG A 43 3.53 -10.56 -2.42
CA ARG A 43 2.60 -11.50 -3.07
C ARG A 43 1.92 -10.87 -4.28
N MET A 44 1.50 -9.62 -4.17
CA MET A 44 0.88 -8.86 -5.25
C MET A 44 1.86 -8.67 -6.42
N ARG A 45 3.12 -8.35 -6.14
CA ARG A 45 4.18 -8.29 -7.17
C ARG A 45 4.37 -9.62 -7.89
N VAL A 46 4.36 -10.75 -7.17
CA VAL A 46 4.45 -12.08 -7.80
C VAL A 46 3.22 -12.35 -8.67
N ALA A 47 2.02 -11.96 -8.23
CA ALA A 47 0.80 -12.12 -9.02
C ALA A 47 0.85 -11.27 -10.30
N GLN A 48 1.24 -9.99 -10.19
CA GLN A 48 1.38 -9.10 -11.35
C GLN A 48 2.42 -9.63 -12.34
N ARG A 49 3.56 -10.15 -11.88
CA ARG A 49 4.57 -10.78 -12.76
C ARG A 49 4.02 -11.99 -13.52
N ARG A 50 3.14 -12.79 -12.91
CA ARG A 50 2.50 -13.93 -13.58
C ARG A 50 1.53 -13.48 -14.67
N ILE A 51 0.77 -12.43 -14.40
CA ILE A 51 -0.16 -11.87 -15.39
C ILE A 51 0.62 -11.21 -16.53
N ALA A 52 1.66 -10.42 -16.23
CA ALA A 52 2.54 -9.83 -17.24
C ALA A 52 3.25 -10.89 -18.10
N ALA A 53 3.71 -12.00 -17.50
CA ALA A 53 4.30 -13.12 -18.25
C ALA A 53 3.30 -13.80 -19.20
N ALA A 54 2.00 -13.82 -18.86
CA ALA A 54 0.95 -14.40 -19.70
C ALA A 54 0.41 -13.42 -20.76
N ALA A 55 0.39 -12.13 -20.46
CA ALA A 55 -0.08 -11.07 -21.36
C ALA A 55 0.99 -10.57 -22.35
N GLY A 56 2.27 -10.88 -22.09
CA GLY A 56 3.41 -10.30 -22.81
C GLY A 56 3.85 -8.96 -22.20
N PRO A 57 5.03 -8.42 -22.59
CA PRO A 57 5.47 -7.11 -22.12
C PRO A 57 4.43 -6.07 -22.49
N GLY A 58 3.81 -5.45 -21.49
CA GLY A 58 2.88 -4.36 -21.72
C GLY A 58 3.65 -3.13 -22.21
N GLU A 59 3.02 -2.28 -23.02
CA GLU A 59 3.57 -1.01 -23.51
C GLU A 59 4.12 -0.11 -22.37
N LEU A 60 3.67 -0.36 -21.13
CA LEU A 60 3.96 0.41 -19.93
C LEU A 60 5.11 -0.15 -19.09
N ASP A 61 5.60 -1.37 -19.37
CA ASP A 61 6.63 -2.05 -18.56
C ASP A 61 7.96 -1.28 -18.51
N GLY A 62 8.28 -0.51 -19.55
CA GLY A 62 9.49 0.32 -19.60
C GLY A 62 9.50 1.51 -18.62
N HIS A 63 8.32 1.92 -18.13
CA HIS A 63 8.17 3.10 -17.26
C HIS A 63 7.62 2.75 -15.87
N LEU A 64 7.52 1.46 -15.53
CA LEU A 64 7.08 0.97 -14.22
C LEU A 64 8.23 0.97 -13.20
N ARG A 65 8.17 1.90 -12.23
CA ARG A 65 9.08 1.95 -11.09
C ARG A 65 8.70 0.89 -10.05
N TRP A 66 9.70 0.11 -9.63
CA TRP A 66 9.55 -1.02 -8.70
C TRP A 66 8.49 -2.06 -9.11
N GLY A 67 8.12 -2.08 -10.40
CA GLY A 67 7.07 -2.94 -10.94
C GLY A 67 5.65 -2.60 -10.48
N MET A 68 5.40 -1.38 -9.99
CA MET A 68 4.08 -0.99 -9.45
C MET A 68 3.66 0.43 -9.80
N PHE A 69 4.57 1.40 -9.78
CA PHE A 69 4.23 2.81 -10.01
C PHE A 69 4.64 3.24 -11.41
N TYR A 70 3.68 3.69 -12.21
CA TYR A 70 3.95 4.20 -13.55
C TYR A 70 4.46 5.65 -13.46
N ALA A 71 5.56 5.96 -14.14
CA ALA A 71 6.09 7.32 -14.21
C ALA A 71 6.75 7.56 -15.57
N ASN A 72 6.03 8.24 -16.46
CA ASN A 72 6.53 8.64 -17.76
C ASN A 72 6.32 10.15 -17.98
N PRO A 73 7.39 10.97 -18.04
CA PRO A 73 7.27 12.40 -18.32
C PRO A 73 6.83 12.69 -19.76
N ASP A 74 6.97 11.74 -20.68
CA ASP A 74 6.57 11.90 -22.09
C ASP A 74 5.07 11.61 -22.30
N ASP A 75 4.41 10.95 -21.34
CA ASP A 75 2.96 10.68 -21.40
C ASP A 75 2.20 11.79 -20.65
N GLU A 76 1.36 12.54 -21.36
CA GLU A 76 0.56 13.65 -20.81
C GLU A 76 -0.62 13.18 -19.95
N ARG A 77 -0.98 11.90 -20.01
CA ARG A 77 -2.11 11.35 -19.27
C ARG A 77 -1.79 11.24 -17.78
N VAL A 78 -2.74 11.66 -16.95
CA VAL A 78 -2.68 11.54 -15.49
C VAL A 78 -3.14 10.14 -15.03
N LEU A 79 -4.20 9.61 -15.65
CA LEU A 79 -4.66 8.24 -15.49
C LEU A 79 -4.32 7.45 -16.76
N VAL A 80 -3.68 6.30 -16.58
CA VAL A 80 -3.22 5.45 -17.68
C VAL A 80 -3.85 4.08 -17.51
N GLU A 81 -4.55 3.62 -18.54
CA GLU A 81 -5.10 2.27 -18.59
C GLU A 81 -4.03 1.26 -18.98
N HIS A 82 -4.08 0.09 -18.36
CA HIS A 82 -3.21 -1.03 -18.63
C HIS A 82 -4.00 -2.34 -18.54
N GLY A 83 -3.45 -3.44 -19.05
CA GLY A 83 -4.13 -4.74 -19.11
C GLY A 83 -4.56 -5.34 -17.75
N MET A 84 -4.22 -4.71 -16.61
CA MET A 84 -4.65 -5.12 -15.27
C MET A 84 -5.48 -4.04 -14.54
N GLY A 85 -5.77 -2.89 -15.15
CA GLY A 85 -6.53 -1.80 -14.52
C GLY A 85 -6.09 -0.41 -14.95
N THR A 86 -6.37 0.58 -14.11
CA THR A 86 -5.99 1.98 -14.33
C THR A 86 -5.00 2.40 -13.26
N THR A 87 -3.92 3.07 -13.65
CA THR A 87 -2.87 3.56 -12.76
C THR A 87 -2.65 5.06 -12.92
N LEU A 88 -1.99 5.69 -11.95
CA LEU A 88 -1.61 7.10 -11.99
C LEU A 88 -0.22 7.26 -12.60
N ASN A 89 -0.03 8.30 -13.42
CA ASN A 89 1.28 8.72 -13.88
C ASN A 89 1.95 9.64 -12.87
N PHE A 90 2.82 9.08 -12.03
CA PHE A 90 3.52 9.80 -10.97
C PHE A 90 4.60 10.77 -11.47
N ALA A 91 4.85 10.84 -12.78
CA ALA A 91 5.64 11.92 -13.39
C ALA A 91 4.86 13.25 -13.46
N ARG A 92 3.53 13.21 -13.30
CA ARG A 92 2.64 14.38 -13.41
C ARG A 92 2.28 14.93 -12.02
N PRO A 93 2.41 16.25 -11.77
CA PRO A 93 2.01 16.84 -10.51
C PRO A 93 0.51 16.66 -10.22
N GLU A 94 -0.33 16.59 -11.25
CA GLU A 94 -1.77 16.38 -11.14
C GLU A 94 -2.11 15.00 -10.53
N ALA A 95 -1.28 13.98 -10.78
CA ALA A 95 -1.45 12.66 -10.18
C ALA A 95 -1.28 12.71 -8.65
N TRP A 96 -0.34 13.52 -8.17
CA TRP A 96 -0.13 13.73 -6.73
C TRP A 96 -1.27 14.52 -6.10
N LEU A 97 -1.83 15.51 -6.81
CA LEU A 97 -3.01 16.23 -6.35
C LEU A 97 -4.24 15.33 -6.26
N LEU A 98 -4.48 14.48 -7.26
CA LEU A 98 -5.56 13.49 -7.21
C LEU A 98 -5.38 12.50 -6.07
N LEU A 99 -4.16 12.00 -5.87
CA LEU A 99 -3.84 11.13 -4.74
C LEU A 99 -4.08 11.84 -3.40
N ALA A 100 -3.64 13.09 -3.27
CA ALA A 100 -3.85 13.88 -2.06
C ALA A 100 -5.34 14.12 -1.79
N ALA A 101 -6.13 14.45 -2.82
CA ALA A 101 -7.57 14.61 -2.72
C ALA A 101 -8.25 13.31 -2.26
N LEU A 102 -7.85 12.16 -2.83
CA LEU A 102 -8.37 10.84 -2.47
C LEU A 102 -8.05 10.48 -1.01
N LEU A 103 -6.84 10.80 -0.54
CA LEU A 103 -6.40 10.51 0.82
C LEU A 103 -6.88 11.54 1.86
N SER A 104 -7.38 12.70 1.41
CA SER A 104 -7.76 13.81 2.29
C SER A 104 -8.77 13.44 3.38
N PRO A 105 -9.84 12.63 3.15
CA PRO A 105 -10.79 12.31 4.21
C PRO A 105 -10.17 11.48 5.33
N ALA A 106 -9.26 10.56 4.99
CA ALA A 106 -8.54 9.75 5.98
C ALA A 106 -7.58 10.61 6.80
N VAL A 107 -6.85 11.52 6.14
CA VAL A 107 -5.94 12.46 6.82
C VAL A 107 -6.73 13.36 7.79
N VAL A 108 -7.87 13.91 7.36
CA VAL A 108 -8.73 14.74 8.21
C VAL A 108 -9.26 13.94 9.40
N LEU A 109 -9.71 12.70 9.19
CA LEU A 109 -10.20 11.85 10.27
C LEU A 109 -9.11 11.56 11.31
N ILE A 110 -7.89 11.26 10.86
CA ILE A 110 -6.74 11.03 11.75
C ILE A 110 -6.40 12.32 12.53
N ALA A 111 -6.35 13.47 11.85
CA ALA A 111 -6.03 14.76 12.47
C ALA A 111 -7.07 15.19 13.52
N VAL A 112 -8.35 14.83 13.34
CA VAL A 112 -9.41 15.10 14.31
C VAL A 112 -9.40 14.07 15.46
N ALA A 113 -9.10 12.80 15.15
CA ALA A 113 -9.14 11.71 16.13
C ALA A 113 -7.93 11.67 17.06
N ILE A 114 -6.78 12.21 16.64
CA ILE A 114 -5.57 12.29 17.45
C ILE A 114 -5.50 13.69 18.05
N PRO A 115 -5.81 13.87 19.34
CA PRO A 115 -5.61 15.15 20.01
C PRO A 115 -4.11 15.47 20.00
N LEU A 116 -3.77 16.67 19.52
CA LEU A 116 -2.41 17.20 19.52
C LEU A 116 -2.07 17.67 20.95
N GLU A 117 -1.82 16.73 21.86
CA GLU A 117 -1.34 17.03 23.23
C GLU A 117 0.15 16.72 23.39
#